data_AF-A0A1D2WJT0-F1
#
_entry.id   AF-A0A1D2WJT0-F1
#
_cell.length_a   1.000
_cell.length_b   1.000
_cell.length_c   1.000
_cell.angle_alpha   90.00
_cell.angle_beta   90.00
_cell.angle_gamma   90.00
#
_symmetry.space_group_name_H-M   'P 1'
#
loop_
_entity.id
_entity.type
_entity.pdbx_description
1 polymer ?
#
loop_
_entity_poly.entity_id
_entity_poly.type
_entity_poly.pdbx_seq_one_letter_code
_entity_poly.pdbx_strand_id
1 'polypeptide(L)'
;MEQIKNDIVDYLKANSFMDSNSSLKDNDSLTQTGIIDSIGLLELMDYICEKYSIEIPEDMLTPENFDSLQGITNMIIKLAK
;
A
#
# COMPACT_ATOMS: atom_id res chain seq x y z
N MET A 1 -3.54 -12.76 0.33
CA MET A 1 -2.28 -12.04 0.64
C MET A 1 -1.56 -11.65 -0.63
N GLU A 2 -1.21 -12.59 -1.52
CA GLU A 2 -0.50 -12.27 -2.77
C GLU A 2 -1.29 -11.36 -3.72
N GLN A 3 -2.62 -11.49 -3.78
CA GLN A 3 -3.42 -10.67 -4.70
C GLN A 3 -3.42 -9.18 -4.34
N ILE A 4 -3.54 -8.83 -3.06
CA ILE A 4 -3.49 -7.44 -2.59
C ILE A 4 -2.11 -6.84 -2.83
N LYS A 5 -1.04 -7.60 -2.55
CA LYS A 5 0.34 -7.16 -2.83
C LYS A 5 0.53 -6.87 -4.31
N ASN A 6 0.07 -7.79 -5.17
CA ASN A 6 0.15 -7.59 -6.61
C ASN A 6 -0.63 -6.36 -7.05
N ASP A 7 -1.80 -6.10 -6.47
CA ASP A 7 -2.60 -4.91 -6.77
C ASP A 7 -1.86 -3.61 -6.43
N ILE A 8 -1.24 -3.57 -5.24
CA ILE A 8 -0.42 -2.43 -4.81
C ILE A 8 0.77 -2.24 -5.76
N VAL A 9 1.51 -3.31 -6.06
CA VAL A 9 2.67 -3.24 -6.97
C VAL A 9 2.25 -2.82 -8.38
N ASP A 10 1.12 -3.31 -8.87
CA ASP A 10 0.56 -2.93 -10.18
C ASP A 10 0.16 -1.46 -10.19
N TYR A 11 -0.51 -0.98 -9.13
CA TYR A 11 -0.84 0.44 -8.96
C TYR A 11 0.41 1.32 -8.92
N LEU A 12 1.44 0.93 -8.17
CA LEU A 12 2.71 1.66 -8.09
C LEU A 12 3.40 1.75 -9.46
N LYS A 13 3.36 0.65 -10.24
CA LYS A 13 3.89 0.65 -11.61
C LYS A 13 3.03 1.48 -12.57
N ALA A 14 1.71 1.37 -12.47
CA ALA A 14 0.77 2.11 -13.31
C ALA A 14 0.89 3.62 -13.12
N ASN A 15 1.13 4.07 -11.88
CA ASN A 15 1.35 5.48 -11.55
C ASN A 15 2.80 5.93 -11.71
N SER A 16 3.69 5.09 -12.27
CA SER A 16 5.12 5.40 -12.46
C SER A 16 5.87 5.75 -11.17
N PHE A 17 5.37 5.33 -10.01
CA PHE A 17 6.04 5.45 -8.71
C PHE A 17 7.18 4.42 -8.58
N MET A 18 7.03 3.27 -9.22
CA MET A 18 7.99 2.16 -9.12
C MET A 18 8.45 1.69 -10.49
N ASP A 19 9.76 1.73 -10.73
CA ASP A 19 10.38 1.11 -11.90
C ASP A 19 10.24 -0.42 -11.85
N SER A 20 10.18 -1.03 -13.04
CA SER A 20 10.08 -2.50 -13.17
C SER A 20 11.28 -3.26 -12.59
N ASN A 21 12.40 -2.57 -12.32
CA ASN A 21 13.61 -3.12 -11.71
C ASN A 21 13.73 -2.83 -10.20
N SER A 22 12.81 -2.05 -9.63
CA SER A 22 12.83 -1.78 -8.19
C SER A 22 12.41 -3.05 -7.44
N SER A 23 13.17 -3.41 -6.41
CA SER A 23 12.86 -4.55 -5.55
C SER A 23 12.31 -4.01 -4.24
N LEU A 24 10.99 -4.06 -4.08
CA LEU A 24 10.30 -3.72 -2.84
C LEU A 24 10.12 -4.99 -2.02
N LYS A 25 10.64 -5.04 -0.80
CA LYS A 25 10.31 -6.13 0.12
C LYS A 25 9.05 -5.79 0.90
N ASP A 26 8.42 -6.83 1.41
CA ASP A 26 7.21 -6.76 2.23
C ASP A 26 7.35 -5.80 3.42
N ASN A 27 8.53 -5.78 4.03
CA ASN A 27 8.88 -5.02 5.22
C ASN A 27 9.66 -3.74 4.92
N ASP A 28 9.88 -3.40 3.65
CA ASP A 28 10.45 -2.11 3.28
C ASP A 28 9.40 -1.01 3.39
N SER A 29 9.85 0.16 3.85
CA SER A 29 9.04 1.36 3.91
C SER A 29 8.94 1.99 2.52
N LEU A 30 7.73 2.13 2.00
CA LEU A 30 7.41 2.73 0.70
C LEU A 30 7.83 4.19 0.63
N THR A 31 7.61 4.97 1.70
CA THR A 31 8.00 6.38 1.73
C THR A 31 9.49 6.59 1.98
N GLN A 32 10.11 5.78 2.86
CA GLN A 32 11.55 5.90 3.12
C GLN A 32 12.41 5.35 1.99
N THR A 33 11.94 4.35 1.26
CA THR A 33 12.62 3.87 0.04
C THR A 33 12.51 4.86 -1.11
N GLY A 34 11.65 5.88 -1.00
CA GLY A 34 11.38 6.85 -2.05
C GLY A 34 10.62 6.24 -3.23
N ILE A 35 9.93 5.11 -3.02
CA ILE A 35 9.04 4.53 -4.03
C ILE A 35 7.80 5.39 -4.18
N ILE A 36 7.23 5.86 -3.06
CA ILE A 36 6.04 6.71 -3.08
C ILE A 36 6.21 7.89 -2.15
N ASP A 37 5.70 9.05 -2.55
CA ASP A 37 5.60 10.21 -1.66
C ASP A 37 4.41 10.07 -0.71
N SER A 38 4.37 10.91 0.33
CA SER A 38 3.25 10.94 1.29
C SER A 38 1.89 11.20 0.62
N ILE A 39 1.87 11.90 -0.52
CA ILE A 39 0.66 12.14 -1.32
C ILE A 39 0.23 10.85 -2.04
N GLY A 40 1.15 10.19 -2.75
CA GLY A 40 0.83 8.97 -3.48
C GLY A 40 0.37 7.85 -2.55
N LEU A 41 0.87 7.81 -1.32
CA LEU A 41 0.39 6.85 -0.33
C LEU A 41 -1.10 7.04 -0.05
N LEU A 42 -1.58 8.28 0.10
CA LEU A 42 -3.00 8.56 0.30
C LEU A 42 -3.82 8.12 -0.93
N GLU A 43 -3.33 8.38 -2.15
CA GLU A 43 -4.02 7.95 -3.38
C GLU A 43 -4.11 6.41 -3.49
N LEU A 44 -3.03 5.71 -3.13
CA LEU A 44 -3.03 4.25 -3.06
C LEU A 44 -4.06 3.75 -2.04
N MET A 45 -4.15 4.40 -0.87
CA MET A 45 -5.12 4.03 0.16
C MET A 45 -6.54 4.27 -0.31
N ASP A 46 -6.84 5.42 -0.89
CA ASP A 46 -8.17 5.73 -1.44
C ASP A 46 -8.56 4.70 -2.52
N TYR A 47 -7.64 4.39 -3.44
CA TYR A 47 -7.87 3.37 -4.47
C TYR A 47 -8.23 2.01 -3.86
N ILE A 48 -7.51 1.57 -2.84
CA ILE A 48 -7.75 0.30 -2.15
C ILE A 48 -9.07 0.36 -1.37
N CYS A 49 -9.36 1.45 -0.66
CA CYS A 49 -10.60 1.65 0.07
C CYS A 49 -11.81 1.55 -0.85
N GLU A 50 -11.76 2.22 -2.01
CA GLU A 50 -12.81 2.12 -3.03
C GLU A 50 -12.89 0.71 -3.62
N LYS A 51 -11.74 0.12 -4.00
CA LYS A 51 -11.67 -1.19 -4.65
C LYS A 51 -12.21 -2.32 -3.78
N TYR A 52 -11.89 -2.31 -2.50
CA TYR A 52 -12.32 -3.33 -1.54
C TYR A 52 -13.56 -2.89 -0.74
N SER A 53 -14.07 -1.68 -0.97
CA SER A 53 -15.17 -1.07 -0.20
C SER A 53 -14.93 -1.17 1.32
N ILE A 54 -13.71 -0.83 1.74
CA ILE A 54 -13.28 -0.81 3.13
C ILE A 54 -13.05 0.62 3.60
N GLU A 55 -13.22 0.83 4.90
CA GLU A 55 -12.91 2.10 5.55
C GLU A 55 -11.76 1.89 6.53
N ILE A 56 -10.76 2.76 6.45
CA ILE A 56 -9.57 2.69 7.27
C ILE A 56 -9.78 3.50 8.56
N PRO A 57 -9.79 2.86 9.74
CA PRO A 57 -9.91 3.58 11.01
C PRO A 57 -8.61 4.32 11.34
N GLU A 58 -8.75 5.46 12.02
CA GLU A 58 -7.61 6.29 12.46
C GLU A 58 -6.59 5.53 13.32
N ASP A 59 -7.06 4.56 14.11
CA ASP A 59 -6.22 3.73 14.99
C ASP A 59 -5.26 2.81 14.20
N MET A 60 -5.59 2.52 12.92
CA MET A 60 -4.74 1.73 12.04
C MET A 60 -3.84 2.60 11.13
N LEU A 61 -3.95 3.94 11.17
CA LEU A 61 -3.09 4.89 10.44
C LEU A 61 -1.69 5.00 11.07
N THR A 62 -1.05 3.88 11.35
CA THR A 62 0.31 3.84 11.90
C THR A 62 1.32 3.62 10.79
N PRO A 63 2.55 4.15 10.90
CA PRO A 63 3.60 3.92 9.90
C PRO A 63 3.80 2.42 9.63
N GLU A 64 3.71 1.57 10.65
CA GLU A 64 3.87 0.12 10.45
C GLU A 64 2.80 -0.48 9.51
N ASN A 65 1.56 0.00 9.59
CA ASN A 65 0.44 -0.45 8.76
C ASN A 65 0.31 0.32 7.43
N PHE A 66 0.76 1.57 7.37
CA PHE A 66 0.59 2.46 6.21
C PHE A 66 1.84 2.58 5.34
N ASP A 67 3.00 2.39 5.92
CA ASP A 67 4.27 2.69 5.25
C ASP A 67 4.90 1.44 4.64
N SER A 68 4.49 0.23 5.04
CA SER A 68 5.04 -1.02 4.52
C SER A 68 4.01 -1.81 3.69
N LEU A 69 4.48 -2.49 2.65
CA LEU A 69 3.63 -3.34 1.79
C LEU A 69 2.92 -4.43 2.62
N GLN A 70 3.63 -5.02 3.57
CA GLN A 70 3.08 -6.03 4.49
C GLN A 70 2.02 -5.44 5.42
N GLY A 71 2.29 -4.26 5.98
CA GLY A 71 1.37 -3.52 6.83
C GLY A 71 0.05 -3.26 6.11
N ILE A 72 0.14 -2.64 4.93
CA ILE A 72 -1.02 -2.30 4.10
C ILE A 72 -1.79 -3.57 3.75
N THR A 73 -1.09 -4.61 3.28
CA THR A 73 -1.72 -5.89 2.92
C THR A 73 -2.47 -6.50 4.10
N ASN A 74 -1.84 -6.52 5.27
CA ASN A 74 -2.43 -7.12 6.48
C ASN A 74 -3.63 -6.31 6.97
N MET A 75 -3.53 -4.98 6.89
CA MET A 75 -4.60 -4.06 7.21
C MET A 75 -5.83 -4.28 6.32
N ILE A 76 -5.64 -4.34 5.00
CA ILE A 76 -6.73 -4.61 4.04
C ILE A 76 -7.38 -5.96 4.34
N ILE A 77 -6.59 -7.00 4.63
CA ILE A 77 -7.13 -8.33 4.96
C ILE A 77 -7.95 -8.31 6.26
N LYS A 78 -7.57 -7.48 7.23
CA LYS A 78 -8.33 -7.32 8.47
C LYS A 78 -9.65 -6.58 8.24
N LEU A 79 -9.68 -5.61 7.33
CA LEU A 79 -10.85 -4.77 7.05
C LEU A 79 -11.82 -5.41 6.04
N ALA A 80 -11.30 -6.09 5.01
CA ALA A 80 -12.08 -6.74 3.96
C ALA A 80 -12.69 -8.10 4.38
N LYS A 81 -12.83 -8.33 5.69
CA LYS A 81 -13.20 -9.61 6.29
C LYS A 81 -14.68 -9.68 6.64
#